data_AF-A0A261BXT0-F1
#
_entry.id   AF-A0A261BXT0-F1
#
_cell.length_a   1.000
_cell.length_b   1.000
_cell.length_c   1.000
_cell.angle_alpha   90.00
_cell.angle_beta   90.00
_cell.angle_gamma   90.00
#
_symmetry.space_group_name_H-M   'P 1'
#
loop_
_entity.id
_entity.type
_entity.pdbx_description
1 polymer ?
#
loop_
_entity_poly.entity_id
_entity_poly.type
_entity_poly.pdbx_seq_one_letter_code
_entity_poly.pdbx_strand_id
1 'polypeptide(L)'
;KLGLTRKGFLKFRSHFADCGIICPVPSLSFIIQEERLTVHKDLFDVKLLKNADGGEVVVAQLLNVEEYLIKKLETLYERGKLLFDKKFGRNIWLTTMGDKGGEEFKLCLCIGNVATPNSAYHLVPIGMFTDAENLSTITTYLADVITQVNNLKGLVLTLDGVRELIPVVHFLGGDMKFQYHMMGHKGAASKESCMYCLDAGKKKMGSYRRGTPCKNRSYQDYRDDSLNGTHSIYPGSSPVFTNVLPSHITPPPLHTIQGIAQRYGFKYLLNLATKIDAKNHGSVEKANAIEKAREECEAMTEECRSLENHIFSLEVAIGIMKKFVENRVDDSGIDFSCCSASYCLFRDKDMQKATAFPTCLIQCIICEETSHAVCSGMWTPEDLELTRDLEPDWSCLNCCGRQGAVVVSDAERQLRNLKFKFEEKKEDLGECQKHFDVIRVAKKGQGSKMTELKETWARLGADMNAFKKDFCGNHTMKLLEPAAIEKYTSIFTDNDLTHLKNFLISLGKIAKLCVPREMSEDEISEMDNLIDEMFAALQKLNPHDTISPKLHNLLEHVIPFIEMHGSFAKTSDQGIEALHAVVNRAKVRFRTTRNKQNQMRQVFTSLLHQNYISDSSPSPSI
;
A
#
# COMPACT_ATOMS: atom_id res chain seq x y z
N LYS A 1 -12.55 -21.27 -24.76
CA LYS A 1 -13.70 -20.34 -24.97
C LYS A 1 -13.28 -19.22 -25.92
N LEU A 2 -13.97 -18.97 -27.04
CA LEU A 2 -13.54 -17.98 -28.05
C LEU A 2 -13.84 -16.51 -27.72
N GLY A 3 -14.63 -16.23 -26.67
CA GLY A 3 -14.88 -14.86 -26.18
C GLY A 3 -15.58 -13.93 -27.19
N LEU A 4 -16.24 -14.47 -28.22
CA LEU A 4 -16.80 -13.68 -29.30
C LEU A 4 -18.00 -12.84 -28.84
N THR A 5 -18.06 -11.59 -29.32
CA THR A 5 -19.30 -10.79 -29.28
C THR A 5 -20.32 -11.35 -30.26
N ARG A 6 -21.61 -10.97 -30.17
CA ARG A 6 -22.63 -11.38 -31.15
C ARG A 6 -22.22 -11.02 -32.59
N LYS A 7 -21.63 -9.83 -32.80
CA LYS A 7 -21.08 -9.40 -34.09
C LYS A 7 -19.89 -10.25 -34.53
N GLY A 8 -18.96 -10.54 -33.61
CA GLY A 8 -17.83 -11.43 -33.88
C GLY A 8 -18.28 -12.85 -34.24
N PHE A 9 -19.29 -13.37 -33.56
CA PHE A 9 -19.91 -14.66 -33.84
C PHE A 9 -20.57 -14.69 -35.22
N LEU A 10 -21.31 -13.65 -35.60
CA LEU A 10 -21.91 -13.56 -36.94
C LEU A 10 -20.85 -13.50 -38.05
N LYS A 11 -19.75 -12.76 -37.85
CA LYS A 11 -18.61 -12.75 -38.79
C LYS A 11 -17.92 -14.12 -38.88
N PHE A 12 -17.75 -14.79 -37.74
CA PHE A 12 -17.21 -16.15 -37.72
C PHE A 12 -18.12 -17.13 -38.46
N ARG A 13 -19.45 -17.01 -38.29
CA ARG A 13 -20.43 -17.79 -39.05
C ARG A 13 -20.39 -17.51 -40.55
N SER A 14 -20.31 -16.23 -40.95
CA SER A 14 -20.30 -15.85 -42.37
C SER A 14 -19.09 -16.43 -43.10
N HIS A 15 -17.94 -16.56 -42.41
CA HIS A 15 -16.75 -17.17 -42.99
C HIS A 15 -16.98 -18.60 -43.50
N PHE A 16 -17.81 -19.41 -42.84
CA PHE A 16 -18.16 -20.74 -43.34
C PHE A 16 -18.94 -20.65 -44.65
N ALA A 17 -19.91 -19.73 -44.73
CA ALA A 17 -20.68 -19.50 -45.95
C ALA A 17 -19.78 -18.99 -47.09
N ASP A 18 -18.85 -18.07 -46.79
CA ASP A 18 -17.88 -17.52 -47.74
C ASP A 18 -16.95 -18.61 -48.30
N CYS A 19 -16.63 -19.63 -47.49
CA CYS A 19 -15.85 -20.80 -47.90
C CYS A 19 -16.70 -21.92 -48.54
N GLY A 20 -18.01 -21.73 -48.74
CA GLY A 20 -18.90 -22.76 -49.28
C GLY A 20 -19.12 -23.97 -48.36
N ILE A 21 -18.87 -23.83 -47.06
CA ILE A 21 -18.98 -24.88 -46.04
C ILE A 21 -20.29 -24.71 -45.27
N ILE A 22 -20.98 -25.82 -45.00
CA ILE A 22 -22.15 -25.83 -44.10
C ILE A 22 -21.69 -25.40 -42.70
N CYS A 23 -22.27 -24.32 -42.18
CA CYS A 23 -21.86 -23.75 -40.91
C CYS A 23 -22.11 -24.74 -39.75
N PRO A 24 -21.06 -25.21 -39.04
CA PRO A 24 -21.19 -26.26 -38.02
C PRO A 24 -21.65 -25.74 -36.64
N VAL A 25 -21.94 -24.44 -36.54
CA VAL A 25 -22.36 -23.80 -35.27
C VAL A 25 -23.85 -23.41 -35.33
N PRO A 26 -24.54 -23.25 -34.19
CA PRO A 26 -25.96 -22.89 -34.14
C PRO A 26 -26.22 -21.43 -34.56
N SER A 27 -27.43 -21.12 -35.01
CA SER A 27 -27.82 -19.75 -35.37
C SER A 27 -27.80 -18.82 -34.16
N LEU A 28 -27.68 -17.51 -34.39
CA LEU A 28 -27.77 -16.53 -33.30
C LEU A 28 -29.15 -16.54 -32.63
N SER A 29 -30.23 -16.80 -33.39
CA SER A 29 -31.58 -16.91 -32.84
C SER A 29 -31.69 -18.08 -31.86
N PHE A 30 -31.12 -19.23 -32.23
CA PHE A 30 -31.06 -20.41 -31.36
C PHE A 30 -30.27 -20.11 -30.07
N ILE A 31 -29.11 -19.48 -30.17
CA ILE A 31 -28.32 -19.08 -28.98
C ILE A 31 -29.13 -18.15 -28.07
N ILE A 32 -29.81 -17.15 -28.64
CA ILE A 32 -30.63 -16.21 -27.85
C ILE A 32 -31.80 -16.94 -27.17
N GLN A 33 -32.39 -17.94 -27.84
CA GLN A 33 -33.45 -18.75 -27.28
C GLN A 33 -32.94 -19.57 -26.08
N GLU A 34 -31.80 -20.25 -26.23
CA GLU A 34 -31.14 -20.98 -25.15
C GLU A 34 -30.75 -20.05 -23.97
N GLU A 35 -30.20 -18.87 -24.26
CA GLU A 35 -29.89 -17.85 -23.25
C GLU A 35 -31.14 -17.47 -22.43
N ARG A 36 -32.32 -17.36 -23.07
CA ARG A 36 -33.58 -17.01 -22.40
C ARG A 36 -34.16 -18.14 -21.56
N LEU A 37 -33.95 -19.40 -21.95
CA LEU A 37 -34.40 -20.57 -21.20
C LEU A 37 -33.55 -20.80 -19.94
N THR A 38 -32.27 -20.45 -20.01
CA THR A 38 -31.29 -20.74 -18.95
C THR A 38 -31.21 -19.67 -17.87
N VAL A 39 -31.32 -18.39 -18.25
CA VAL A 39 -31.37 -17.26 -17.31
C VAL A 39 -32.65 -16.46 -17.56
N HIS A 40 -33.70 -16.79 -16.81
CA HIS A 40 -34.97 -16.07 -16.87
C HIS A 40 -34.86 -14.69 -16.20
N LYS A 41 -35.69 -13.73 -16.65
CA LYS A 41 -35.71 -12.37 -16.08
C LYS A 41 -36.10 -12.36 -14.59
N ASP A 42 -36.76 -13.42 -14.13
CA ASP A 42 -37.29 -13.55 -12.77
C ASP A 42 -36.30 -14.24 -11.82
N LEU A 43 -35.07 -14.54 -12.26
CA LEU A 43 -34.04 -15.10 -11.38
C LEU A 43 -33.36 -14.04 -10.50
N PHE A 44 -33.32 -12.79 -10.96
CA PHE A 44 -32.61 -11.71 -10.29
C PHE A 44 -33.21 -10.34 -10.63
N ASP A 45 -33.05 -9.40 -9.72
CA ASP A 45 -33.47 -8.01 -9.95
C ASP A 45 -32.27 -7.08 -10.03
N VAL A 46 -32.46 -5.94 -10.70
CA VAL A 46 -31.50 -4.84 -10.77
C VAL A 46 -32.22 -3.54 -10.46
N LYS A 47 -31.85 -2.89 -9.35
CA LYS A 47 -32.45 -1.65 -8.85
C LYS A 47 -31.46 -0.49 -8.99
N LEU A 48 -32.00 0.71 -9.17
CA LEU A 48 -31.26 1.96 -9.04
C LEU A 48 -31.68 2.60 -7.71
N LEU A 49 -30.71 2.80 -6.83
CA LEU A 49 -30.89 3.41 -5.51
C LEU A 49 -30.05 4.69 -5.43
N LYS A 50 -30.26 5.47 -4.37
CA LYS A 50 -29.39 6.58 -4.00
C LYS A 50 -28.62 6.23 -2.73
N ASN A 51 -27.33 6.56 -2.69
CA ASN A 51 -26.55 6.48 -1.45
C ASN A 51 -26.81 7.70 -0.54
N ALA A 52 -26.15 7.72 0.61
CA ALA A 52 -26.27 8.81 1.59
C ALA A 52 -25.89 10.19 1.00
N ASP A 53 -24.98 10.21 0.03
CA ASP A 53 -24.52 11.42 -0.65
C ASP A 53 -25.39 11.81 -1.87
N GLY A 54 -26.49 11.09 -2.11
CA GLY A 54 -27.40 11.30 -3.24
C GLY A 54 -26.89 10.75 -4.58
N GLY A 55 -25.74 10.06 -4.59
CA GLY A 55 -25.16 9.40 -5.75
C GLY A 55 -25.93 8.13 -6.17
N GLU A 56 -25.97 7.88 -7.48
CA GLU A 56 -26.63 6.70 -8.05
C GLU A 56 -25.87 5.41 -7.75
N VAL A 57 -26.55 4.45 -7.13
CA VAL A 57 -26.05 3.11 -6.86
C VAL A 57 -26.88 2.10 -7.64
N VAL A 58 -26.22 1.27 -8.45
CA VAL A 58 -26.88 0.15 -9.12
C VAL A 58 -26.66 -1.10 -8.28
N VAL A 59 -27.74 -1.78 -7.91
CA VAL A 59 -27.71 -3.03 -7.13
C VAL A 59 -28.32 -4.14 -7.96
N ALA A 60 -27.63 -5.27 -8.10
CA ALA A 60 -28.15 -6.49 -8.71
C ALA A 60 -28.10 -7.63 -7.69
N GLN A 61 -29.18 -8.40 -7.54
CA GLN A 61 -29.23 -9.52 -6.59
C GLN A 61 -30.16 -10.63 -7.05
N LEU A 62 -29.86 -11.87 -6.69
CA LEU A 62 -30.75 -13.01 -6.91
C LEU A 62 -32.05 -12.83 -6.12
N LEU A 63 -33.16 -13.29 -6.70
CA LEU A 63 -34.47 -13.25 -6.04
C LEU A 63 -34.66 -14.45 -5.11
N ASN A 64 -34.23 -15.65 -5.53
CA ASN A 64 -34.30 -16.90 -4.77
C ASN A 64 -32.97 -17.67 -4.83
N VAL A 65 -32.16 -17.54 -3.79
CA VAL A 65 -30.85 -18.19 -3.67
C VAL A 65 -31.01 -19.70 -3.51
N GLU A 66 -31.97 -20.16 -2.71
CA GLU A 66 -32.20 -21.58 -2.44
C GLU A 66 -32.57 -22.34 -3.72
N GLU A 67 -33.57 -21.85 -4.45
CA GLU A 67 -34.02 -22.45 -5.71
C GLU A 67 -32.91 -22.49 -6.76
N TYR A 68 -32.11 -21.43 -6.86
CA TYR A 68 -30.96 -21.40 -7.75
C TYR A 68 -29.93 -22.48 -7.38
N LEU A 69 -29.61 -22.62 -6.09
CA LEU A 69 -28.65 -23.62 -5.61
C LEU A 69 -29.16 -25.05 -5.81
N ILE A 70 -30.44 -25.32 -5.54
CA ILE A 70 -31.06 -26.65 -5.77
C ILE A 70 -30.89 -27.03 -7.25
N LYS A 71 -31.34 -26.16 -8.16
CA LYS A 71 -31.24 -26.40 -9.60
C LYS A 71 -29.79 -26.63 -10.05
N LYS A 72 -28.86 -25.82 -9.52
CA LYS A 72 -27.42 -25.95 -9.82
C LYS A 72 -26.86 -27.29 -9.34
N LEU A 73 -27.13 -27.69 -8.09
CA LEU A 73 -26.61 -28.91 -7.50
C LEU A 73 -27.20 -30.17 -8.16
N GLU A 74 -28.50 -30.18 -8.46
CA GLU A 74 -29.14 -31.25 -9.24
C GLU A 74 -28.53 -31.34 -10.64
N THR A 75 -28.31 -30.21 -11.33
CA THR A 75 -27.62 -30.19 -12.63
C THR A 75 -26.19 -30.75 -12.52
N LEU A 76 -25.44 -30.38 -11.49
CA LEU A 76 -24.10 -30.92 -11.26
C LEU A 76 -24.14 -32.43 -11.01
N TYR A 77 -25.14 -32.93 -10.28
CA TYR A 77 -25.33 -34.35 -10.04
C TYR A 77 -25.64 -35.11 -11.34
N GLU A 78 -26.61 -34.65 -12.12
CA GLU A 78 -26.98 -35.24 -13.43
C GLU A 78 -25.79 -35.31 -14.40
N ARG A 79 -24.83 -34.39 -14.27
CA ARG A 79 -23.61 -34.32 -15.09
C ARG A 79 -22.41 -35.04 -14.47
N GLY A 80 -22.58 -35.73 -13.34
CA GLY A 80 -21.51 -36.46 -12.65
C GLY A 80 -20.42 -35.55 -12.07
N LYS A 81 -20.75 -34.31 -11.75
CA LYS A 81 -19.82 -33.28 -11.25
C LYS A 81 -20.02 -32.90 -9.79
N LEU A 82 -21.13 -33.32 -9.17
CA LEU A 82 -21.34 -33.12 -7.75
C LEU A 82 -20.50 -34.15 -6.98
N LEU A 83 -19.48 -33.67 -6.26
CA LEU A 83 -18.50 -34.50 -5.56
C LEU A 83 -18.63 -34.35 -4.04
N PHE A 84 -18.48 -35.46 -3.33
CA PHE A 84 -18.43 -35.49 -1.87
C PHE A 84 -17.10 -36.10 -1.42
N ASP A 85 -16.32 -35.31 -0.69
CA ASP A 85 -15.03 -35.76 -0.15
C ASP A 85 -15.22 -36.76 0.97
N LYS A 86 -14.24 -37.63 1.19
CA LYS A 86 -14.34 -38.69 2.20
C LYS A 86 -14.44 -38.09 3.60
N LYS A 87 -13.59 -37.12 3.94
CA LYS A 87 -13.54 -36.49 5.26
C LYS A 87 -14.71 -35.57 5.55
N PHE A 88 -15.19 -34.83 4.54
CA PHE A 88 -16.31 -33.90 4.70
C PHE A 88 -17.68 -34.60 4.65
N GLY A 89 -17.75 -35.76 4.01
CA GLY A 89 -18.94 -36.59 3.94
C GLY A 89 -20.05 -35.99 3.08
N ARG A 90 -21.29 -36.44 3.33
CA ARG A 90 -22.49 -36.08 2.55
C ARG A 90 -23.07 -34.73 2.99
N ASN A 91 -22.26 -33.68 2.86
CA ASN A 91 -22.60 -32.30 3.20
C ASN A 91 -22.29 -31.37 2.02
N ILE A 92 -23.03 -30.26 1.91
CA ILE A 92 -22.72 -29.19 0.97
C ILE A 92 -21.77 -28.19 1.63
N TRP A 93 -20.58 -28.05 1.05
CA TRP A 93 -19.61 -27.02 1.41
C TRP A 93 -20.00 -25.72 0.72
N LEU A 94 -20.48 -24.75 1.49
CA LEU A 94 -20.92 -23.45 0.96
C LEU A 94 -20.11 -22.32 1.57
N THR A 95 -19.25 -21.69 0.77
CA THR A 95 -18.44 -20.55 1.22
C THR A 95 -19.00 -19.24 0.70
N THR A 96 -19.28 -18.31 1.60
CA THR A 96 -19.63 -16.93 1.24
C THR A 96 -18.37 -16.08 1.12
N MET A 97 -18.24 -15.36 0.00
CA MET A 97 -17.06 -14.55 -0.30
C MET A 97 -17.50 -13.21 -0.87
N GLY A 98 -16.78 -12.15 -0.51
CA GLY A 98 -17.02 -10.82 -1.04
C GLY A 98 -15.72 -10.08 -1.31
N ASP A 99 -15.72 -9.25 -2.34
CA ASP A 99 -14.60 -8.38 -2.65
C ASP A 99 -15.02 -7.22 -3.56
N LYS A 100 -14.31 -6.10 -3.45
CA LYS A 100 -14.46 -4.93 -4.32
C LYS A 100 -13.29 -4.82 -5.28
N GLY A 101 -13.61 -4.98 -6.56
CA GLY A 101 -12.67 -4.78 -7.67
C GLY A 101 -13.21 -3.75 -8.66
N GLY A 102 -12.51 -2.63 -8.81
CA GLY A 102 -13.00 -1.51 -9.63
C GLY A 102 -14.15 -0.76 -8.96
N GLU A 103 -15.24 -0.56 -9.68
CA GLU A 103 -16.40 0.21 -9.18
C GLU A 103 -17.37 -0.66 -8.37
N GLU A 104 -17.37 -1.98 -8.59
CA GLU A 104 -18.35 -2.89 -8.02
C GLU A 104 -17.80 -3.75 -6.88
N PHE A 105 -18.60 -3.85 -5.82
CA PHE A 105 -18.55 -4.97 -4.88
C PHE A 105 -19.31 -6.18 -5.44
N LYS A 106 -18.81 -7.39 -5.17
CA LYS A 106 -19.46 -8.65 -5.52
C LYS A 106 -19.57 -9.52 -4.27
N LEU A 107 -20.74 -10.06 -4.03
CA LEU A 107 -21.02 -11.11 -3.04
C LEU A 107 -21.32 -12.41 -3.79
N CYS A 108 -20.58 -13.46 -3.48
CA CYS A 108 -20.66 -14.75 -4.17
C CYS A 108 -20.74 -15.92 -3.20
N LEU A 109 -21.34 -17.00 -3.66
CA LEU A 109 -21.26 -18.32 -3.04
C LEU A 109 -20.34 -19.22 -3.85
N CYS A 110 -19.44 -19.92 -3.16
CA CYS A 110 -18.56 -20.94 -3.73
C CYS A 110 -19.00 -22.31 -3.20
N ILE A 111 -19.30 -23.24 -4.11
CA ILE A 111 -19.66 -24.62 -3.77
C ILE A 111 -18.38 -25.45 -3.82
N GLY A 112 -18.00 -26.06 -2.71
CA GLY A 112 -16.79 -26.89 -2.63
C GLY A 112 -16.94 -28.26 -3.30
N ASN A 113 -18.18 -28.73 -3.50
CA ASN A 113 -18.53 -30.08 -3.98
C ASN A 113 -18.37 -30.26 -5.51
N VAL A 114 -17.27 -29.77 -6.08
CA VAL A 114 -16.92 -29.85 -7.50
C VAL A 114 -15.41 -30.01 -7.65
N ALA A 115 -14.92 -30.36 -8.84
CA ALA A 115 -13.49 -30.60 -9.06
C ALA A 115 -12.63 -29.32 -9.04
N THR A 116 -13.18 -28.18 -9.45
CA THR A 116 -12.49 -26.88 -9.51
C THR A 116 -13.27 -25.75 -8.83
N PRO A 117 -13.47 -25.85 -7.50
CA PRO A 117 -14.33 -24.95 -6.73
C PRO A 117 -13.85 -23.49 -6.73
N ASN A 118 -12.55 -23.25 -6.78
CA ASN A 118 -11.93 -21.93 -6.86
C ASN A 118 -11.94 -21.30 -8.27
N SER A 119 -12.76 -21.80 -9.20
CA SER A 119 -12.95 -21.19 -10.52
C SER A 119 -13.94 -20.03 -10.47
N ALA A 120 -13.63 -18.92 -11.16
CA ALA A 120 -14.56 -17.81 -11.34
C ALA A 120 -15.89 -18.22 -12.01
N TYR A 121 -15.90 -19.33 -12.77
CA TYR A 121 -17.10 -19.85 -13.43
C TYR A 121 -17.96 -20.74 -12.53
N HIS A 122 -17.48 -21.10 -11.34
CA HIS A 122 -18.24 -21.83 -10.33
C HIS A 122 -18.69 -20.95 -9.16
N LEU A 123 -18.20 -19.72 -9.09
CA LEU A 123 -18.74 -18.72 -8.18
C LEU A 123 -20.12 -18.28 -8.62
N VAL A 124 -21.10 -18.47 -7.74
CA VAL A 124 -22.47 -18.03 -7.91
C VAL A 124 -22.58 -16.60 -7.41
N PRO A 125 -22.72 -15.58 -8.28
CA PRO A 125 -22.96 -14.22 -7.84
C PRO A 125 -24.38 -14.13 -7.25
N ILE A 126 -24.48 -13.78 -5.98
CA ILE A 126 -25.76 -13.59 -5.30
C ILE A 126 -26.13 -12.11 -5.19
N GLY A 127 -25.13 -11.22 -5.20
CA GLY A 127 -25.34 -9.77 -5.09
C GLY A 127 -24.16 -8.97 -5.63
N MET A 128 -24.42 -7.82 -6.25
CA MET A 128 -23.41 -6.86 -6.72
C MET A 128 -23.92 -5.43 -6.57
N PHE A 129 -23.06 -4.49 -6.19
CA PHE A 129 -23.41 -3.06 -6.17
C PHE A 129 -22.23 -2.12 -6.46
N THR A 130 -22.49 -0.90 -6.91
CA THR A 130 -21.49 0.07 -7.42
C THR A 130 -21.00 1.10 -6.38
N ASP A 131 -21.06 0.80 -5.09
CA ASP A 131 -20.75 1.73 -3.99
C ASP A 131 -19.56 1.25 -3.15
N ALA A 132 -19.21 1.98 -2.09
CA ALA A 132 -18.15 1.65 -1.15
C ALA A 132 -18.34 0.27 -0.50
N GLU A 133 -17.24 -0.47 -0.33
CA GLU A 133 -17.22 -1.72 0.42
C GLU A 133 -17.04 -1.42 1.90
N ASN A 134 -18.15 -1.42 2.64
CA ASN A 134 -18.17 -1.36 4.09
C ASN A 134 -19.37 -2.15 4.61
N LEU A 135 -19.41 -2.39 5.92
CA LEU A 135 -20.43 -3.23 6.54
C LEU A 135 -21.85 -2.70 6.28
N SER A 136 -22.09 -1.39 6.48
CA SER A 136 -23.43 -0.81 6.36
C SER A 136 -23.95 -0.84 4.92
N THR A 137 -23.12 -0.59 3.91
CA THR A 137 -23.53 -0.67 2.50
C THR A 137 -23.87 -2.11 2.11
N ILE A 138 -23.06 -3.08 2.52
CA ILE A 138 -23.30 -4.51 2.24
C ILE A 138 -24.61 -4.97 2.87
N THR A 139 -24.82 -4.70 4.16
CA THR A 139 -26.04 -5.14 4.87
C THR A 139 -27.29 -4.39 4.44
N THR A 140 -27.15 -3.17 3.91
CA THR A 140 -28.29 -2.39 3.40
C THR A 140 -28.69 -2.83 2.00
N TYR A 141 -27.74 -2.90 1.07
CA TYR A 141 -28.03 -3.17 -0.33
C TYR A 141 -28.32 -4.65 -0.62
N LEU A 142 -27.77 -5.56 0.18
CA LEU A 142 -27.88 -7.01 -0.03
C LEU A 142 -28.62 -7.72 1.12
N ALA A 143 -29.44 -7.00 1.88
CA ALA A 143 -30.17 -7.52 3.05
C ALA A 143 -30.99 -8.79 2.73
N ASP A 144 -31.69 -8.79 1.60
CA ASP A 144 -32.57 -9.87 1.17
C ASP A 144 -31.78 -11.16 0.96
N VAL A 145 -30.68 -11.09 0.20
CA VAL A 145 -29.86 -12.28 -0.12
C VAL A 145 -29.06 -12.75 1.10
N ILE A 146 -28.61 -11.86 1.97
CA ILE A 146 -27.97 -12.23 3.25
C ILE A 146 -28.96 -13.02 4.12
N THR A 147 -30.22 -12.55 4.20
CA THR A 147 -31.28 -13.24 4.95
C THR A 147 -31.53 -14.63 4.38
N GLN A 148 -31.60 -14.76 3.05
CA GLN A 148 -31.76 -16.06 2.40
C GLN A 148 -30.60 -17.00 2.72
N VAL A 149 -29.35 -16.55 2.60
CA VAL A 149 -28.16 -17.36 2.95
C VAL A 149 -28.20 -17.82 4.41
N ASN A 150 -28.58 -16.96 5.34
CA ASN A 150 -28.71 -17.30 6.76
C ASN A 150 -29.84 -18.32 7.05
N ASN A 151 -30.81 -18.47 6.15
CA ASN A 151 -31.88 -19.46 6.28
C ASN A 151 -31.50 -20.84 5.71
N LEU A 152 -30.42 -20.94 4.92
CA LEU A 152 -29.99 -22.19 4.27
C LEU A 152 -29.32 -23.16 5.27
N LYS A 153 -30.07 -24.01 5.96
CA LYS A 153 -29.46 -25.04 6.86
C LYS A 153 -29.23 -26.39 6.18
N GLY A 154 -29.97 -26.64 5.11
CA GLY A 154 -29.94 -27.85 4.31
C GLY A 154 -30.70 -27.60 3.02
N LEU A 155 -30.46 -28.43 2.00
CA LEU A 155 -31.14 -28.35 0.71
C LEU A 155 -31.81 -29.69 0.43
N VAL A 156 -33.06 -29.65 0.00
CA VAL A 156 -33.77 -30.85 -0.47
C VAL A 156 -33.49 -31.01 -1.96
N LEU A 157 -32.65 -31.97 -2.32
CA LEU A 157 -32.26 -32.27 -3.70
C LEU A 157 -32.98 -33.52 -4.20
N THR A 158 -33.27 -33.57 -5.49
CA THR A 158 -33.80 -34.73 -6.19
C THR A 158 -32.66 -35.42 -6.92
N LEU A 159 -32.11 -36.48 -6.32
CA LEU A 159 -30.99 -37.25 -6.86
C LEU A 159 -31.51 -38.62 -7.31
N ASP A 160 -31.37 -38.96 -8.59
CA ASP A 160 -31.91 -40.20 -9.19
C ASP A 160 -33.41 -40.43 -8.88
N GLY A 161 -34.20 -39.35 -8.85
CA GLY A 161 -35.63 -39.38 -8.53
C GLY A 161 -35.95 -39.49 -7.03
N VAL A 162 -34.94 -39.56 -6.16
CA VAL A 162 -35.10 -39.59 -4.69
C VAL A 162 -34.90 -38.20 -4.12
N ARG A 163 -35.85 -37.74 -3.31
CA ARG A 163 -35.71 -36.49 -2.55
C ARG A 163 -34.91 -36.74 -1.29
N GLU A 164 -33.79 -36.05 -1.16
CA GLU A 164 -32.88 -36.15 -0.03
C GLU A 164 -32.59 -34.77 0.56
N LEU A 165 -32.62 -34.65 1.89
CA LEU A 165 -32.16 -33.46 2.60
C LEU A 165 -30.65 -33.57 2.82
N ILE A 166 -29.87 -32.74 2.14
CA ILE A 166 -28.42 -32.65 2.33
C ILE A 166 -28.10 -31.43 3.20
N PRO A 167 -27.42 -31.58 4.36
CA PRO A 167 -27.04 -30.45 5.19
C PRO A 167 -26.09 -29.48 4.47
N VAL A 168 -26.21 -28.19 4.79
CA VAL A 168 -25.32 -27.14 4.29
C VAL A 168 -24.41 -26.70 5.42
N VAL A 169 -23.10 -26.75 5.19
CA VAL A 169 -22.08 -26.23 6.11
C VAL A 169 -21.54 -24.92 5.55
N HIS A 170 -21.66 -23.86 6.35
CA HIS A 170 -21.29 -22.51 5.95
C HIS A 170 -19.85 -22.20 6.31
N PHE A 171 -19.15 -21.62 5.36
CA PHE A 171 -17.79 -21.09 5.48
C PHE A 171 -17.77 -19.62 5.08
N LEU A 172 -16.81 -18.88 5.62
CA LEU A 172 -16.55 -17.49 5.24
C LEU A 172 -15.17 -17.39 4.60
N GLY A 173 -15.13 -17.03 3.33
CA GLY A 173 -13.92 -16.82 2.54
C GLY A 173 -13.74 -15.35 2.16
N GLY A 174 -13.02 -15.11 1.07
CA GLY A 174 -12.65 -13.77 0.61
C GLY A 174 -11.35 -13.28 1.27
N ASP A 175 -10.96 -12.04 1.00
CA ASP A 175 -9.80 -11.46 1.66
C ASP A 175 -10.05 -11.22 3.16
N MET A 176 -8.98 -11.02 3.93
CA MET A 176 -9.14 -10.81 5.38
C MET A 176 -9.97 -9.57 5.71
N LYS A 177 -9.96 -8.53 4.88
CA LYS A 177 -10.67 -7.28 5.14
C LYS A 177 -12.19 -7.53 5.11
N PHE A 178 -12.67 -8.21 4.07
CA PHE A 178 -14.05 -8.66 3.98
C PHE A 178 -14.41 -9.55 5.16
N GLN A 179 -13.57 -10.52 5.50
CA GLN A 179 -13.80 -11.42 6.64
C GLN A 179 -13.94 -10.64 7.96
N TYR A 180 -13.06 -9.67 8.22
CA TYR A 180 -13.16 -8.82 9.41
C TYR A 180 -14.48 -8.06 9.46
N HIS A 181 -14.90 -7.46 8.34
CA HIS A 181 -16.18 -6.73 8.28
C HIS A 181 -17.36 -7.65 8.59
N MET A 182 -17.40 -8.84 7.99
CA MET A 182 -18.51 -9.79 8.18
C MET A 182 -18.57 -10.36 9.59
N MET A 183 -17.45 -10.35 10.33
CA MET A 183 -17.39 -10.79 11.73
C MET A 183 -17.55 -9.64 12.75
N GLY A 184 -17.70 -8.39 12.31
CA GLY A 184 -17.77 -7.24 13.22
C GLY A 184 -16.42 -6.91 13.91
N HIS A 185 -15.30 -7.30 13.30
CA HIS A 185 -13.96 -7.14 13.85
C HIS A 185 -13.28 -5.84 13.34
N LYS A 186 -12.48 -5.18 14.19
CA LYS A 186 -11.76 -3.92 13.90
C LYS A 186 -10.56 -4.05 12.94
N GLY A 187 -10.40 -5.20 12.29
CA GLY A 187 -9.37 -5.42 11.28
C GLY A 187 -7.94 -5.66 11.77
N ALA A 188 -7.03 -5.76 10.80
CA ALA A 188 -5.63 -6.17 10.96
C ALA A 188 -4.74 -5.21 11.77
N ALA A 189 -5.13 -3.94 11.89
CA ALA A 189 -4.34 -2.92 12.62
C ALA A 189 -4.58 -2.94 14.13
N SER A 190 -5.62 -3.67 14.57
CA SER A 190 -6.04 -3.77 15.97
C SER A 190 -5.02 -4.51 16.84
N LYS A 191 -5.16 -4.39 18.16
CA LYS A 191 -4.25 -5.02 19.14
C LYS A 191 -4.35 -6.54 19.07
N GLU A 192 -5.57 -7.06 18.98
CA GLU A 192 -5.87 -8.49 18.87
C GLU A 192 -6.52 -8.70 17.51
N SER A 193 -5.67 -8.88 16.51
CA SER A 193 -6.07 -8.89 15.10
C SER A 193 -6.52 -10.26 14.61
N CYS A 194 -6.36 -11.33 15.40
CA CYS A 194 -6.75 -12.66 14.95
C CYS A 194 -8.27 -12.87 15.09
N MET A 195 -8.92 -13.33 14.01
CA MET A 195 -10.35 -13.73 14.02
C MET A 195 -10.58 -15.12 14.63
N TYR A 196 -9.51 -15.90 14.80
CA TYR A 196 -9.58 -17.29 15.25
C TYR A 196 -9.29 -17.45 16.74
N CYS A 197 -8.45 -16.58 17.32
CA CYS A 197 -8.01 -16.69 18.71
C CYS A 197 -7.82 -15.30 19.36
N LEU A 198 -7.64 -15.30 20.67
CA LEU A 198 -7.41 -14.10 21.49
C LEU A 198 -5.93 -13.71 21.61
N ASP A 199 -5.12 -14.01 20.59
CA ASP A 199 -3.70 -13.69 20.64
C ASP A 199 -3.47 -12.17 20.58
N ALA A 200 -2.71 -11.67 21.55
CA ALA A 200 -2.21 -10.29 21.54
C ALA A 200 -1.20 -10.15 20.39
N GLY A 201 -1.59 -9.44 19.32
CA GLY A 201 -0.80 -9.28 18.12
C GLY A 201 0.47 -8.45 18.30
N LYS A 202 1.21 -8.24 17.20
CA LYS A 202 2.46 -7.45 17.14
C LYS A 202 3.63 -8.00 17.97
N LYS A 203 3.61 -9.29 18.31
CA LYS A 203 4.75 -10.01 18.89
C LYS A 203 5.98 -9.95 17.98
N LYS A 204 7.17 -10.00 18.58
CA LYS A 204 8.45 -10.02 17.86
C LYS A 204 8.74 -11.40 17.31
N MET A 205 9.29 -11.46 16.10
CA MET A 205 9.61 -12.70 15.38
C MET A 205 10.49 -13.64 16.22
N GLY A 206 11.56 -13.11 16.82
CA GLY A 206 12.54 -13.90 17.57
C GLY A 206 12.03 -14.47 18.90
N SER A 207 11.01 -13.85 19.51
CA SER A 207 10.41 -14.35 20.76
C SER A 207 9.13 -15.16 20.53
N TYR A 208 8.67 -15.24 19.29
CA TYR A 208 7.45 -15.96 18.96
C TYR A 208 7.69 -17.47 18.89
N ARG A 209 6.83 -18.23 19.55
CA ARG A 209 6.86 -19.69 19.59
C ARG A 209 5.57 -20.20 18.96
N ARG A 210 5.68 -20.86 17.80
CA ARG A 210 4.55 -21.51 17.14
C ARG A 210 3.94 -22.58 18.04
N GLY A 211 2.63 -22.75 18.01
CA GLY A 211 1.92 -23.74 18.82
C GLY A 211 1.79 -23.35 20.29
N THR A 212 2.08 -22.09 20.64
CA THR A 212 1.79 -21.59 21.99
C THR A 212 0.28 -21.62 22.21
N PRO A 213 -0.23 -22.29 23.26
CA PRO A 213 -1.66 -22.40 23.48
C PRO A 213 -2.32 -21.02 23.57
N CYS A 214 -3.37 -20.83 22.77
CA CYS A 214 -4.20 -19.63 22.78
C CYS A 214 -5.67 -20.04 22.78
N LYS A 215 -6.52 -19.26 23.46
CA LYS A 215 -7.97 -19.50 23.44
C LYS A 215 -8.51 -19.15 22.05
N ASN A 216 -9.11 -20.14 21.39
CA ASN A 216 -9.86 -19.93 20.17
C ASN A 216 -11.16 -19.17 20.46
N ARG A 217 -11.56 -18.28 19.53
CA ARG A 217 -12.80 -17.52 19.62
C ARG A 217 -13.99 -18.42 19.31
N SER A 218 -15.00 -18.35 20.16
CA SER A 218 -16.33 -18.90 19.93
C SER A 218 -17.31 -17.79 19.54
N TYR A 219 -18.52 -18.16 19.11
CA TYR A 219 -19.59 -17.18 18.92
C TYR A 219 -19.95 -16.44 20.20
N GLN A 220 -19.86 -17.11 21.35
CA GLN A 220 -20.13 -16.49 22.64
C GLN A 220 -19.08 -15.40 22.92
N ASP A 221 -17.80 -15.65 22.63
CA ASP A 221 -16.75 -14.64 22.78
C ASP A 221 -17.01 -13.42 21.90
N TYR A 222 -17.37 -13.61 20.62
CA TYR A 222 -17.74 -12.50 19.73
C TYR A 222 -18.93 -11.68 20.26
N ARG A 223 -19.93 -12.36 20.83
CA ARG A 223 -21.11 -11.71 21.40
C ARG A 223 -20.77 -10.93 22.66
N ASP A 224 -20.00 -11.51 23.57
CA ASP A 224 -19.61 -10.86 24.82
C ASP A 224 -18.69 -9.66 24.54
N ASP A 225 -17.77 -9.81 23.59
CA ASP A 225 -16.88 -8.74 23.17
C ASP A 225 -17.60 -7.58 22.49
N SER A 226 -18.69 -7.86 21.77
CA SER A 226 -19.48 -6.81 21.13
C SER A 226 -20.32 -6.00 22.11
N LEU A 227 -20.60 -6.49 23.33
CA LEU A 227 -21.31 -5.70 24.34
C LEU A 227 -20.50 -4.48 24.79
N ASN A 228 -19.18 -4.66 24.96
CA ASN A 228 -18.29 -3.64 25.52
C ASN A 228 -17.24 -3.13 24.51
N GLY A 229 -17.17 -3.70 23.31
CA GLY A 229 -16.17 -3.37 22.29
C GLY A 229 -14.75 -3.85 22.63
N THR A 230 -14.64 -4.94 23.38
CA THR A 230 -13.36 -5.53 23.82
C THR A 230 -12.74 -6.41 22.74
N HIS A 231 -11.48 -6.80 22.95
CA HIS A 231 -10.73 -7.73 22.11
C HIS A 231 -10.87 -7.47 20.59
N SER A 232 -10.82 -6.20 20.23
CA SER A 232 -10.91 -5.71 18.84
C SER A 232 -12.24 -5.97 18.11
N ILE A 233 -13.35 -6.18 18.82
CA ILE A 233 -14.70 -6.28 18.24
C ILE A 233 -15.42 -4.93 18.32
N TYR A 234 -16.22 -4.59 17.31
CA TYR A 234 -17.02 -3.36 17.31
C TYR A 234 -18.20 -3.47 18.31
N PRO A 235 -18.47 -2.43 19.12
CA PRO A 235 -19.64 -2.41 20.00
C PRO A 235 -20.95 -2.62 19.23
N GLY A 236 -21.84 -3.45 19.76
CA GLY A 236 -23.15 -3.77 19.16
C GLY A 236 -23.08 -4.56 17.85
N SER A 237 -21.90 -5.00 17.42
CA SER A 237 -21.76 -5.79 16.19
C SER A 237 -22.18 -7.25 16.39
N SER A 238 -22.51 -7.90 15.28
CA SER A 238 -22.76 -9.34 15.19
C SER A 238 -22.26 -9.86 13.85
N PRO A 239 -21.91 -11.16 13.75
CA PRO A 239 -21.58 -11.77 12.47
C PRO A 239 -22.73 -11.65 11.47
N VAL A 240 -22.43 -11.19 10.26
CA VAL A 240 -23.43 -11.01 9.17
C VAL A 240 -24.00 -12.35 8.72
N PHE A 241 -23.14 -13.37 8.61
CA PHE A 241 -23.52 -14.73 8.24
C PHE A 241 -23.59 -15.62 9.47
N THR A 242 -24.79 -15.76 10.04
CA THR A 242 -25.01 -16.32 11.38
C THR A 242 -24.81 -17.84 11.48
N ASN A 243 -24.70 -18.52 10.33
CA ASN A 243 -24.39 -19.95 10.27
C ASN A 243 -22.88 -20.24 10.14
N VAL A 244 -22.03 -19.23 9.98
CA VAL A 244 -20.56 -19.40 9.84
C VAL A 244 -19.89 -19.47 11.21
N LEU A 245 -19.57 -20.68 11.66
CA LEU A 245 -18.76 -20.85 12.88
C LEU A 245 -17.39 -20.16 12.75
N PRO A 246 -16.82 -19.60 13.83
CA PRO A 246 -15.46 -19.05 13.79
C PRO A 246 -14.40 -20.03 13.26
N SER A 247 -14.55 -21.34 13.53
CA SER A 247 -13.70 -22.41 12.98
C SER A 247 -13.89 -22.67 11.48
N HIS A 248 -14.88 -22.05 10.84
CA HIS A 248 -15.19 -22.17 9.41
C HIS A 248 -14.83 -20.89 8.63
N ILE A 249 -14.14 -19.93 9.26
CA ILE A 249 -13.53 -18.82 8.53
C ILE A 249 -12.31 -19.38 7.80
N THR A 250 -12.32 -19.38 6.47
CA THR A 250 -11.24 -19.97 5.67
C THR A 250 -10.04 -19.02 5.66
N PRO A 251 -8.85 -19.40 6.16
CA PRO A 251 -7.70 -18.52 6.07
C PRO A 251 -7.36 -18.29 4.58
N PRO A 252 -7.27 -17.04 4.08
CA PRO A 252 -7.23 -16.77 2.64
C PRO A 252 -5.87 -17.14 2.04
N PRO A 253 -5.74 -18.24 1.27
CA PRO A 253 -4.43 -18.76 0.90
C PRO A 253 -3.66 -17.78 0.00
N LEU A 254 -4.30 -17.24 -1.05
CA LEU A 254 -3.62 -16.37 -2.01
C LEU A 254 -3.11 -15.11 -1.32
N HIS A 255 -3.99 -14.38 -0.64
CA HIS A 255 -3.61 -13.14 0.02
C HIS A 255 -2.68 -13.33 1.22
N THR A 256 -2.70 -14.49 1.88
CA THR A 256 -1.77 -14.83 2.96
C THR A 256 -0.35 -14.99 2.41
N ILE A 257 -0.16 -15.85 1.41
CA ILE A 257 1.13 -16.08 0.75
C ILE A 257 1.68 -14.77 0.17
N GLN A 258 0.86 -14.03 -0.59
CA GLN A 258 1.24 -12.74 -1.18
C GLN A 258 1.67 -11.73 -0.12
N GLY A 259 0.90 -11.62 0.99
CA GLY A 259 1.22 -10.67 2.06
C GLY A 259 2.53 -11.00 2.78
N ILE A 260 2.80 -12.29 3.02
CA ILE A 260 4.02 -12.76 3.67
C ILE A 260 5.24 -12.54 2.76
N ALA A 261 5.15 -12.94 1.49
CA ALA A 261 6.21 -12.73 0.50
C ALA A 261 6.55 -11.25 0.32
N GLN A 262 5.51 -10.40 0.15
CA GLN A 262 5.69 -8.96 -0.03
C GLN A 262 6.36 -8.31 1.19
N ARG A 263 5.87 -8.60 2.40
CA ARG A 263 6.37 -7.95 3.63
C ARG A 263 7.77 -8.40 4.01
N TYR A 264 7.98 -9.71 4.10
CA TYR A 264 9.21 -10.27 4.68
C TYR A 264 10.27 -10.60 3.64
N GLY A 265 9.88 -10.74 2.37
CA GLY A 265 10.78 -11.06 1.26
C GLY A 265 11.09 -9.85 0.39
N PHE A 266 10.12 -9.45 -0.43
CA PHE A 266 10.36 -8.43 -1.47
C PHE A 266 10.66 -7.06 -0.90
N LYS A 267 9.94 -6.62 0.15
CA LYS A 267 10.24 -5.36 0.84
C LYS A 267 11.57 -5.41 1.58
N TYR A 268 11.99 -6.58 2.08
CA TYR A 268 13.33 -6.74 2.65
C TYR A 268 14.41 -6.47 1.60
N LEU A 269 14.28 -7.03 0.39
CA LEU A 269 15.21 -6.80 -0.73
C LEU A 269 15.18 -5.36 -1.22
N LEU A 270 14.01 -4.73 -1.31
CA LEU A 270 13.89 -3.30 -1.64
C LEU A 270 14.61 -2.42 -0.61
N ASN A 271 14.45 -2.71 0.68
CA ASN A 271 15.16 -2.01 1.75
C ASN A 271 16.68 -2.25 1.68
N LEU A 272 17.10 -3.47 1.35
CA LEU A 272 18.53 -3.80 1.18
C LEU A 272 19.14 -3.05 0.00
N ALA A 273 18.47 -3.04 -1.16
CA ALA A 273 18.88 -2.26 -2.33
C ALA A 273 19.01 -0.76 -1.98
N THR A 274 18.03 -0.23 -1.25
CA THR A 274 18.03 1.17 -0.78
C THR A 274 19.22 1.45 0.13
N LYS A 275 19.54 0.54 1.07
CA LYS A 275 20.70 0.67 1.96
C LYS A 275 22.03 0.64 1.19
N ILE A 276 22.16 -0.23 0.19
CA ILE A 276 23.37 -0.32 -0.63
C ILE A 276 23.54 0.92 -1.49
N ASP A 277 22.47 1.34 -2.17
CA ASP A 277 22.48 2.58 -2.95
C ASP A 277 22.81 3.79 -2.07
N ALA A 278 22.28 3.86 -0.83
CA ALA A 278 22.65 4.92 0.11
C ALA A 278 24.12 4.83 0.57
N LYS A 279 24.64 3.64 0.88
CA LYS A 279 26.05 3.47 1.30
C LYS A 279 27.05 3.85 0.21
N ASN A 280 26.77 3.50 -1.04
CA ASN A 280 27.61 3.85 -2.20
C ASN A 280 27.59 5.36 -2.51
N HIS A 281 26.70 6.11 -1.85
CA HIS A 281 26.49 7.54 -2.05
C HIS A 281 26.62 8.37 -0.75
N GLY A 282 27.20 7.79 0.30
CA GLY A 282 27.28 8.40 1.64
C GLY A 282 26.07 8.07 2.50
N SER A 283 26.32 7.43 3.65
CA SER A 283 25.32 6.89 4.58
C SER A 283 24.13 7.82 4.87
N VAL A 284 22.90 7.32 4.65
CA VAL A 284 21.65 7.96 5.08
C VAL A 284 20.94 7.04 6.08
N GLU A 285 21.43 6.97 7.32
CA GLU A 285 20.93 6.02 8.32
C GLU A 285 19.68 6.48 9.10
N LYS A 286 19.20 7.72 8.95
CA LYS A 286 18.05 8.25 9.74
C LYS A 286 16.88 8.68 8.88
N ALA A 287 15.65 8.40 9.35
CA ALA A 287 14.39 8.77 8.69
C ALA A 287 14.28 10.28 8.37
N ASN A 288 14.92 11.12 9.19
CA ASN A 288 14.93 12.58 9.10
C ASN A 288 16.15 13.14 8.35
N ALA A 289 16.99 12.31 7.72
CA ALA A 289 18.23 12.76 7.12
C ALA A 289 18.04 13.73 5.95
N ILE A 290 16.92 13.67 5.21
CA ILE A 290 16.59 14.69 4.20
C ILE A 290 16.26 16.02 4.86
N GLU A 291 15.52 16.00 5.95
CA GLU A 291 15.10 17.21 6.65
C GLU A 291 16.30 17.88 7.31
N LYS A 292 17.18 17.09 7.93
CA LYS A 292 18.46 17.57 8.48
C LYS A 292 19.39 18.14 7.40
N ALA A 293 19.59 17.42 6.28
CA ALA A 293 20.44 17.91 5.19
C ALA A 293 19.87 19.16 4.52
N ARG A 294 18.53 19.28 4.48
CA ARG A 294 17.84 20.49 4.01
C ARG A 294 18.08 21.66 4.96
N GLU A 295 17.87 21.46 6.26
CA GLU A 295 18.09 22.47 7.30
C GLU A 295 19.55 22.97 7.28
N GLU A 296 20.52 22.05 7.15
CA GLU A 296 21.95 22.38 7.05
C GLU A 296 22.27 23.24 5.82
N CYS A 297 21.76 22.87 4.62
CA CYS A 297 22.02 23.67 3.43
C CYS A 297 21.24 25.00 3.42
N GLU A 298 20.05 25.06 4.02
CA GLU A 298 19.30 26.31 4.22
C GLU A 298 20.06 27.26 5.17
N ALA A 299 20.62 26.75 6.27
CA ALA A 299 21.44 27.53 7.20
C ALA A 299 22.72 28.09 6.53
N MET A 300 23.46 27.25 5.80
CA MET A 300 24.68 27.67 5.07
C MET A 300 24.37 28.68 3.96
N THR A 301 23.22 28.55 3.30
CA THR A 301 22.76 29.52 2.29
C THR A 301 22.53 30.90 2.91
N GLU A 302 21.92 30.95 4.08
CA GLU A 302 21.67 32.21 4.80
C GLU A 302 22.96 32.84 5.33
N GLU A 303 23.91 32.03 5.80
CA GLU A 303 25.25 32.49 6.21
C GLU A 303 26.00 33.14 5.04
N CYS A 304 26.03 32.50 3.87
CA CYS A 304 26.62 33.06 2.65
C CYS A 304 25.96 34.39 2.24
N ARG A 305 24.62 34.46 2.29
CA ARG A 305 23.86 35.68 1.97
C ARG A 305 24.18 36.82 2.96
N SER A 306 24.28 36.50 4.25
CA SER A 306 24.62 37.46 5.29
C SER A 306 26.04 38.03 5.10
N LEU A 307 27.02 37.16 4.79
CA LEU A 307 28.39 37.56 4.47
C LEU A 307 28.47 38.42 3.21
N GLU A 308 27.74 38.06 2.15
CA GLU A 308 27.65 38.85 0.92
C GLU A 308 27.11 40.27 1.19
N ASN A 309 26.05 40.38 2.00
CA ASN A 309 25.50 41.67 2.41
C ASN A 309 26.49 42.51 3.25
N HIS A 310 27.23 41.87 4.16
CA HIS A 310 28.27 42.53 4.95
C HIS A 310 29.46 43.00 4.10
N ILE A 311 29.91 42.18 3.15
CA ILE A 311 30.98 42.54 2.21
C ILE A 311 30.55 43.78 1.42
N PHE A 312 29.35 43.76 0.83
CA PHE A 312 28.82 44.90 0.08
C PHE A 312 28.70 46.15 0.95
N SER A 313 28.15 46.02 2.16
CA SER A 313 27.99 47.14 3.09
C SER A 313 29.34 47.72 3.53
N LEU A 314 30.36 46.88 3.72
CA LEU A 314 31.70 47.32 4.07
C LEU A 314 32.43 48.00 2.90
N GLU A 315 32.21 47.54 1.66
CA GLU A 315 32.69 48.25 0.47
C GLU A 315 32.14 49.67 0.37
N VAL A 316 30.85 49.84 0.67
CA VAL A 316 30.20 51.15 0.74
C VAL A 316 30.83 51.99 1.87
N ALA A 317 30.98 51.43 3.07
CA ALA A 317 31.60 52.11 4.21
C ALA A 317 33.04 52.56 3.92
N ILE A 318 33.86 51.70 3.30
CA ILE A 318 35.23 52.04 2.87
C ILE A 318 35.21 53.16 1.83
N GLY A 319 34.28 53.11 0.88
CA GLY A 319 34.08 54.19 -0.10
C GLY A 319 33.83 55.54 0.57
N ILE A 320 32.99 55.56 1.61
CA ILE A 320 32.72 56.76 2.41
C ILE A 320 33.95 57.20 3.20
N MET A 321 34.67 56.28 3.87
CA MET A 321 35.90 56.61 4.59
C MET A 321 36.96 57.25 3.67
N LYS A 322 37.06 56.82 2.42
CA LYS A 322 37.95 57.45 1.42
C LYS A 322 37.52 58.89 1.10
N LYS A 323 36.22 59.16 0.97
CA LYS A 323 35.71 60.54 0.81
C LYS A 323 36.08 61.42 2.00
N PHE A 324 36.06 60.88 3.23
CA PHE A 324 36.53 61.59 4.43
C PHE A 324 38.02 61.94 4.37
N VAL A 325 38.88 61.00 3.96
CA VAL A 325 40.33 61.25 3.78
C VAL A 325 40.59 62.34 2.75
N GLU A 326 39.77 62.40 1.70
CA GLU A 326 39.92 63.35 0.59
C GLU A 326 39.20 64.69 0.80
N ASN A 327 38.56 64.89 1.96
CA ASN A 327 37.70 66.06 2.27
C ASN A 327 36.58 66.30 1.23
N ARG A 328 35.97 65.22 0.74
CA ARG A 328 34.89 65.25 -0.27
C ARG A 328 33.51 64.88 0.28
N VAL A 329 33.36 64.87 1.60
CA VAL A 329 32.08 64.54 2.26
C VAL A 329 31.16 65.74 2.21
N ASP A 330 29.93 65.51 1.80
CA ASP A 330 28.86 66.51 1.84
C ASP A 330 28.22 66.49 3.24
N ASP A 331 28.48 67.53 4.03
CA ASP A 331 28.00 67.70 5.41
C ASP A 331 26.69 68.50 5.49
N SER A 332 26.07 68.80 4.35
CA SER A 332 24.86 69.63 4.30
C SER A 332 23.60 68.83 4.67
N GLY A 333 23.18 68.94 5.94
CA GLY A 333 21.77 68.75 6.32
C GLY A 333 21.39 67.58 7.24
N ILE A 334 22.29 67.02 8.06
CA ILE A 334 21.96 65.97 9.05
C ILE A 334 22.37 66.43 10.46
N ASP A 335 21.47 66.28 11.44
CA ASP A 335 21.74 66.64 12.85
C ASP A 335 22.83 65.74 13.45
N PHE A 336 23.92 66.35 13.94
CA PHE A 336 25.19 65.68 14.29
C PHE A 336 25.31 65.27 15.77
N SER A 337 24.24 65.39 16.55
CA SER A 337 24.32 65.39 18.02
C SER A 337 24.65 64.03 18.68
N CYS A 338 24.75 62.92 17.93
CA CYS A 338 24.76 61.58 18.53
C CYS A 338 26.06 60.75 18.37
N CYS A 339 27.00 61.11 17.48
CA CYS A 339 28.20 60.29 17.21
C CYS A 339 29.50 61.10 17.21
N SER A 340 30.42 60.76 18.13
CA SER A 340 31.71 61.44 18.34
C SER A 340 32.84 61.00 17.41
N ALA A 341 32.65 59.94 16.62
CA ALA A 341 33.68 59.42 15.72
C ALA A 341 34.15 60.47 14.69
N SER A 342 35.46 60.54 14.49
CA SER A 342 36.08 61.43 13.50
C SER A 342 35.56 61.18 12.08
N TYR A 343 35.30 59.91 11.74
CA TYR A 343 34.65 59.49 10.49
C TYR A 343 33.24 58.96 10.80
N CYS A 344 32.30 59.87 11.04
CA CYS A 344 30.89 59.47 11.15
C CYS A 344 30.33 59.15 9.74
N LEU A 345 30.29 57.87 9.39
CA LEU A 345 29.93 57.39 8.05
C LEU A 345 28.49 57.73 7.65
N PHE A 346 27.58 57.85 8.62
CA PHE A 346 26.19 58.22 8.38
C PHE A 346 25.99 59.68 7.93
N ARG A 347 27.06 60.49 7.89
CA ARG A 347 27.02 61.81 7.25
C ARG A 347 26.90 61.71 5.74
N ASP A 348 27.32 60.60 5.14
CA ASP A 348 27.20 60.37 3.70
C ASP A 348 25.92 59.58 3.38
N LYS A 349 25.13 60.09 2.44
CA LYS A 349 23.88 59.46 1.98
C LYS A 349 24.06 58.03 1.47
N ASP A 350 25.25 57.69 0.95
CA ASP A 350 25.53 56.34 0.45
C ASP A 350 25.48 55.29 1.58
N MET A 351 25.63 55.71 2.84
CA MET A 351 25.53 54.81 4.00
C MET A 351 24.16 54.12 4.09
N GLN A 352 23.10 54.72 3.51
CA GLN A 352 21.77 54.09 3.42
C GLN A 352 21.79 52.77 2.63
N LYS A 353 22.79 52.55 1.77
CA LYS A 353 22.96 51.32 0.99
C LYS A 353 23.64 50.21 1.80
N ALA A 354 24.33 50.55 2.90
CA ALA A 354 25.09 49.64 3.73
C ALA A 354 24.22 49.03 4.84
N THR A 355 23.23 48.23 4.43
CA THR A 355 22.16 47.71 5.31
C THR A 355 22.63 46.77 6.40
N ALA A 356 23.85 46.22 6.30
CA ALA A 356 24.42 45.36 7.34
C ALA A 356 24.77 46.13 8.63
N PHE A 357 24.95 47.46 8.56
CA PHE A 357 25.40 48.26 9.69
C PHE A 357 24.26 49.07 10.32
N PRO A 358 23.85 48.76 11.56
CA PRO A 358 22.82 49.53 12.26
C PRO A 358 23.36 50.90 12.72
N THR A 359 22.44 51.83 13.01
CA THR A 359 22.75 53.12 13.64
C THR A 359 22.93 53.00 15.17
N CYS A 360 23.30 51.83 15.69
CA CYS A 360 23.49 51.64 17.13
C CYS A 360 24.71 52.42 17.61
N LEU A 361 24.57 53.06 18.77
CA LEU A 361 25.65 53.81 19.42
C LEU A 361 26.29 52.91 20.49
N ILE A 362 27.61 52.91 20.52
CA ILE A 362 28.43 52.25 21.53
C ILE A 362 29.29 53.28 22.24
N GLN A 363 29.54 53.07 23.53
CA GLN A 363 30.35 53.96 24.36
C GLN A 363 31.76 53.39 24.52
N CYS A 364 32.77 54.23 24.34
CA CYS A 364 34.17 53.84 24.58
C CYS A 364 34.47 53.75 26.08
N ILE A 365 35.08 52.67 26.54
CA ILE A 365 35.45 52.51 27.96
C ILE A 365 36.59 53.42 28.42
N ILE A 366 37.35 53.99 27.47
CA ILE A 366 38.52 54.85 27.77
C ILE A 366 38.14 56.32 27.82
N CYS A 367 37.42 56.82 26.80
CA CYS A 367 37.09 58.24 26.68
C CYS A 367 35.62 58.56 26.94
N GLU A 368 34.78 57.55 27.22
CA GLU A 368 33.34 57.67 27.47
C GLU A 368 32.52 58.28 26.32
N GLU A 369 33.14 58.54 25.17
CA GLU A 369 32.45 59.06 23.99
C GLU A 369 31.61 57.98 23.30
N THR A 370 30.44 58.38 22.79
CA THR A 370 29.51 57.51 22.07
C THR A 370 29.67 57.66 20.56
N SER A 371 29.74 56.55 19.85
CA SER A 371 29.90 56.53 18.39
C SER A 371 29.11 55.39 17.77
N HIS A 372 28.72 55.51 16.50
CA HIS A 372 28.11 54.38 15.81
C HIS A 372 29.10 53.22 15.71
N ALA A 373 28.64 51.98 15.92
CA ALA A 373 29.51 50.80 15.92
C ALA A 373 30.43 50.70 14.68
N VAL A 374 29.87 50.91 13.48
CA VAL A 374 30.64 50.90 12.22
C VAL A 374 31.65 52.05 12.09
N CYS A 375 31.33 53.23 12.64
CA CYS A 375 32.23 54.39 12.65
C CYS A 375 33.41 54.20 13.61
N SER A 376 33.27 53.20 14.47
CA SER A 376 34.13 52.83 15.57
C SER A 376 35.00 51.60 15.28
N GLY A 377 34.92 51.03 14.08
CA GLY A 377 35.76 49.89 13.70
C GLY A 377 35.09 48.52 13.80
N MET A 378 33.81 48.45 14.15
CA MET A 378 33.05 47.20 14.14
C MET A 378 32.55 46.93 12.72
N TRP A 379 33.32 46.13 11.97
CA TRP A 379 33.12 45.94 10.53
C TRP A 379 32.75 44.51 10.15
N THR A 380 32.88 43.57 11.08
CA THR A 380 32.54 42.17 10.88
C THR A 380 31.22 41.81 11.57
N PRO A 381 30.52 40.75 11.12
CA PRO A 381 29.34 40.24 11.83
C PRO A 381 29.61 39.97 13.31
N GLU A 382 30.79 39.41 13.63
CA GLU A 382 31.20 39.10 15.00
C GLU A 382 31.36 40.38 15.85
N ASP A 383 31.88 41.46 15.28
CA ASP A 383 31.97 42.75 15.97
C ASP A 383 30.57 43.31 16.28
N LEU A 384 29.61 43.14 15.37
CA LEU A 384 28.25 43.65 15.57
C LEU A 384 27.46 42.85 16.60
N GLU A 385 27.79 41.58 16.83
CA GLU A 385 27.20 40.79 17.91
C GLU A 385 27.55 41.35 19.29
N LEU A 386 28.79 41.85 19.46
CA LEU A 386 29.25 42.49 20.71
C LEU A 386 28.45 43.76 21.05
N THR A 387 27.83 44.42 20.06
CA THR A 387 26.98 45.59 20.31
C THR A 387 25.68 45.26 21.05
N ARG A 388 25.35 43.96 21.20
CA ARG A 388 24.16 43.47 21.90
C ARG A 388 24.40 43.19 23.38
N ASP A 389 25.66 43.20 23.82
CA ASP A 389 26.02 43.05 25.23
C ASP A 389 25.69 44.33 26.00
N LEU A 390 25.31 44.19 27.28
CA LEU A 390 24.89 45.33 28.11
C LEU A 390 26.03 46.33 28.37
N GLU A 391 27.28 45.87 28.38
CA GLU A 391 28.50 46.67 28.56
C GLU A 391 29.66 46.07 27.73
N PRO A 392 29.76 46.37 26.43
CA PRO A 392 30.84 45.83 25.61
C PRO A 392 32.20 46.45 26.02
N ASP A 393 33.18 45.60 26.35
CA ASP A 393 34.58 46.00 26.57
C ASP A 393 35.22 46.46 25.26
N TRP A 394 34.97 47.73 24.90
CA TRP A 394 35.36 48.27 23.60
C TRP A 394 36.00 49.66 23.70
N SER A 395 37.04 49.89 22.89
CA SER A 395 37.82 51.12 22.84
C SER A 395 37.78 51.75 21.44
N CYS A 396 37.55 53.06 21.37
CA CYS A 396 37.44 53.77 20.09
C CYS A 396 38.73 53.78 19.29
N LEU A 397 38.60 53.93 17.96
CA LEU A 397 39.73 53.98 17.03
C LEU A 397 40.77 55.03 17.47
N ASN A 398 40.32 56.17 17.99
CA ASN A 398 41.19 57.23 18.52
C ASN A 398 41.95 56.77 19.76
N CYS A 399 41.29 56.14 20.74
CA CYS A 399 41.95 55.60 21.94
C CYS A 399 42.90 54.43 21.60
N CYS A 400 42.65 53.73 20.50
CA CYS A 400 43.52 52.72 19.92
C CYS A 400 44.65 53.30 19.04
N GLY A 401 44.79 54.63 18.94
CA GLY A 401 45.82 55.30 18.15
C GLY A 401 45.66 55.17 16.62
N ARG A 402 44.45 54.85 16.15
CA ARG A 402 44.12 54.66 14.73
C ARG A 402 43.40 55.88 14.16
N GLN A 403 43.98 56.53 13.15
CA GLN A 403 43.42 57.72 12.52
C GLN A 403 43.68 57.75 11.00
N GLY A 404 42.88 58.53 10.28
CA GLY A 404 43.13 58.86 8.88
C GLY A 404 43.15 57.63 7.96
N ALA A 405 44.12 57.61 7.04
CA ALA A 405 44.31 56.52 6.08
C ALA A 405 44.57 55.14 6.72
N VAL A 406 45.03 55.09 7.98
CA VAL A 406 45.26 53.83 8.71
C VAL A 406 43.93 53.11 8.96
N VAL A 407 42.87 53.85 9.28
CA VAL A 407 41.52 53.29 9.49
C VAL A 407 40.99 52.68 8.20
N VAL A 408 41.20 53.34 7.06
CA VAL A 408 40.82 52.81 5.74
C VAL A 408 41.57 51.51 5.43
N SER A 409 42.88 51.48 5.70
CA SER A 409 43.69 50.28 5.50
C SER A 409 43.27 49.10 6.39
N ASP A 410 42.85 49.38 7.63
CA ASP A 410 42.34 48.36 8.55
C ASP A 410 40.97 47.83 8.06
N ALA A 411 40.09 48.70 7.56
CA ALA A 411 38.81 48.30 6.98
C ALA A 411 38.98 47.47 5.69
N GLU A 412 39.91 47.87 4.81
CA GLU A 412 40.25 47.10 3.61
C GLU A 412 40.86 45.73 3.95
N ARG A 413 41.62 45.62 5.05
CA ARG A 413 42.10 44.33 5.55
C ARG A 413 40.92 43.45 5.99
N GLN A 414 39.96 44.00 6.72
CA GLN A 414 38.77 43.23 7.12
C GLN A 414 37.91 42.83 5.92
N LEU A 415 37.77 43.71 4.92
CA LEU A 415 37.07 43.36 3.68
C LEU A 415 37.72 42.16 2.97
N ARG A 416 39.06 42.13 2.89
CA ARG A 416 39.78 40.96 2.33
C ARG A 416 39.52 39.69 3.12
N ASN A 417 39.54 39.77 4.45
CA ASN A 417 39.25 38.63 5.31
C ASN A 417 37.82 38.11 5.13
N LEU A 418 36.83 39.00 5.05
CA LEU A 418 35.44 38.65 4.80
C LEU A 418 35.25 38.00 3.42
N LYS A 419 35.90 38.53 2.38
CA LYS A 419 35.88 37.92 1.04
C LYS A 419 36.50 36.52 1.03
N PHE A 420 37.59 36.30 1.77
CA PHE A 420 38.19 34.97 1.92
C PHE A 420 37.23 34.01 2.64
N LYS A 421 36.67 34.41 3.79
CA LYS A 421 35.65 33.65 4.51
C LYS A 421 34.43 33.31 3.64
N PHE A 422 34.00 34.24 2.79
CA PHE A 422 32.87 34.02 1.88
C PHE A 422 33.15 32.97 0.81
N GLU A 423 34.33 32.99 0.17
CA GLU A 423 34.67 31.97 -0.83
C GLU A 423 34.84 30.57 -0.18
N GLU A 424 35.42 30.47 1.01
CA GLU A 424 35.48 29.21 1.78
C GLU A 424 34.07 28.66 2.06
N LYS A 425 33.17 29.50 2.59
CA LYS A 425 31.77 29.11 2.87
C LYS A 425 30.96 28.76 1.63
N LYS A 426 31.27 29.38 0.49
CA LYS A 426 30.62 29.12 -0.79
C LYS A 426 31.06 27.79 -1.39
N GLU A 427 32.33 27.40 -1.21
CA GLU A 427 32.81 26.05 -1.53
C GLU A 427 32.08 25.00 -0.67
N ASP A 428 32.02 25.20 0.64
CA ASP A 428 31.28 24.33 1.58
C ASP A 428 29.79 24.20 1.20
N LEU A 429 29.15 25.31 0.82
CA LEU A 429 27.75 25.31 0.35
C LEU A 429 27.60 24.47 -0.93
N GLY A 430 28.55 24.56 -1.85
CA GLY A 430 28.57 23.75 -3.07
C GLY A 430 28.69 22.25 -2.78
N GLU A 431 29.46 21.87 -1.75
CA GLU A 431 29.53 20.49 -1.29
C GLU A 431 28.25 20.03 -0.58
N CYS A 432 27.66 20.88 0.28
CA CYS A 432 26.37 20.63 0.93
C CYS A 432 25.26 20.36 -0.09
N GLN A 433 25.16 21.20 -1.13
CA GLN A 433 24.13 21.08 -2.16
C GLN A 433 24.27 19.78 -2.97
N LYS A 434 25.51 19.39 -3.32
CA LYS A 434 25.79 18.09 -3.97
C LYS A 434 25.37 16.93 -3.08
N HIS A 435 25.68 17.00 -1.78
CA HIS A 435 25.30 15.98 -0.81
C HIS A 435 23.77 15.85 -0.67
N PHE A 436 23.06 16.97 -0.57
CA PHE A 436 21.59 17.01 -0.50
C PHE A 436 20.92 16.41 -1.74
N ASP A 437 21.39 16.75 -2.94
CA ASP A 437 20.85 16.24 -4.20
C ASP A 437 21.00 14.72 -4.33
N VAL A 438 22.13 14.18 -3.87
CA VAL A 438 22.42 12.75 -3.86
C VAL A 438 21.46 11.97 -2.94
N ILE A 439 21.25 12.46 -1.72
CA ILE A 439 20.30 11.86 -0.76
C ILE A 439 18.87 11.88 -1.32
N ARG A 440 18.51 12.97 -2.00
CA ARG A 440 17.19 13.14 -2.63
C ARG A 440 16.95 12.11 -3.75
N VAL A 441 17.96 11.81 -4.57
CA VAL A 441 17.86 10.82 -5.66
C VAL A 441 17.80 9.39 -5.11
N ALA A 442 18.63 9.07 -4.11
CA ALA A 442 18.63 7.75 -3.46
C ALA A 442 17.26 7.40 -2.86
N LYS A 443 16.60 8.34 -2.17
CA LYS A 443 15.28 8.11 -1.56
C LYS A 443 14.13 8.03 -2.58
N LYS A 444 14.30 8.55 -3.80
CA LYS A 444 13.33 8.39 -4.91
C LYS A 444 13.42 7.05 -5.63
N GLY A 445 14.35 6.17 -5.24
CA GLY A 445 14.44 4.80 -5.78
C GLY A 445 15.04 4.71 -7.19
N GLN A 446 15.93 5.63 -7.53
CA GLN A 446 16.69 5.68 -8.80
C GLN A 446 18.17 5.26 -8.64
N GLY A 447 18.51 4.63 -7.51
CA GLY A 447 19.84 4.06 -7.34
C GLY A 447 20.10 2.86 -8.27
N SER A 448 21.37 2.60 -8.56
CA SER A 448 21.79 1.55 -9.50
C SER A 448 21.31 0.15 -9.09
N LYS A 449 21.38 -0.17 -7.78
CA LYS A 449 21.00 -1.47 -7.24
C LYS A 449 19.48 -1.67 -7.21
N MET A 450 18.74 -0.63 -6.85
CA MET A 450 17.27 -0.61 -6.92
C MET A 450 16.77 -0.82 -8.36
N THR A 451 17.41 -0.18 -9.33
CA THR A 451 17.07 -0.30 -10.75
C THR A 451 17.32 -1.73 -11.24
N GLU A 452 18.51 -2.27 -10.97
CA GLU A 452 18.88 -3.64 -11.34
C GLU A 452 17.92 -4.71 -10.76
N LEU A 453 17.49 -4.53 -9.50
CA LEU A 453 16.50 -5.41 -8.86
C LEU A 453 15.16 -5.37 -9.58
N LYS A 454 14.61 -4.18 -9.83
CA LYS A 454 13.32 -4.00 -10.52
C LYS A 454 13.34 -4.53 -11.95
N GLU A 455 14.41 -4.26 -12.69
CA GLU A 455 14.58 -4.80 -14.05
C GLU A 455 14.68 -6.32 -14.06
N THR A 456 15.32 -6.92 -13.05
CA THR A 456 15.40 -8.37 -12.93
C THR A 456 14.04 -8.99 -12.63
N TRP A 457 13.24 -8.38 -11.74
CA TRP A 457 11.85 -8.78 -11.53
C TRP A 457 10.98 -8.62 -12.78
N ALA A 458 11.13 -7.51 -13.51
CA ALA A 458 10.41 -7.29 -14.78
C ALA A 458 10.76 -8.36 -15.83
N ARG A 459 12.04 -8.74 -15.96
CA ARG A 459 12.50 -9.84 -16.83
C ARG A 459 11.95 -11.22 -16.42
N LEU A 460 11.61 -11.39 -15.13
CA LEU A 460 10.92 -12.58 -14.61
C LEU A 460 9.39 -12.51 -14.79
N GLY A 461 8.89 -11.46 -15.42
CA GLY A 461 7.47 -11.27 -15.69
C GLY A 461 6.68 -10.75 -14.48
N ALA A 462 7.34 -10.00 -13.60
CA ALA A 462 6.76 -9.33 -12.44
C ALA A 462 7.22 -7.86 -12.40
N ASP A 463 6.40 -6.96 -12.96
CA ASP A 463 6.74 -5.53 -13.07
C ASP A 463 6.04 -4.70 -11.97
N MET A 464 6.82 -3.82 -11.34
CA MET A 464 6.36 -2.82 -10.37
C MET A 464 6.30 -1.46 -11.08
N ASN A 465 5.10 -1.04 -11.50
CA ASN A 465 4.91 0.26 -12.14
C ASN A 465 4.35 1.31 -11.18
N ALA A 466 4.31 2.59 -11.61
CA ALA A 466 3.88 3.72 -10.78
C ALA A 466 2.46 3.55 -10.19
N PHE A 467 1.59 2.75 -10.84
CA PHE A 467 0.23 2.45 -10.39
C PHE A 467 0.14 1.18 -9.51
N LYS A 468 1.15 0.29 -9.55
CA LYS A 468 1.22 -0.98 -8.80
C LYS A 468 2.51 -1.03 -7.97
N LYS A 469 2.42 -0.50 -6.75
CA LYS A 469 3.52 -0.50 -5.77
C LYS A 469 3.82 -1.87 -5.17
N ASP A 470 2.91 -2.84 -5.31
CA ASP A 470 3.03 -4.21 -4.78
C ASP A 470 2.78 -5.25 -5.88
N PHE A 471 3.31 -6.46 -5.68
CA PHE A 471 3.07 -7.58 -6.59
C PHE A 471 1.67 -8.18 -6.41
N CYS A 472 1.03 -8.58 -7.51
CA CYS A 472 -0.20 -9.38 -7.47
C CYS A 472 0.12 -10.88 -7.26
N GLY A 473 -0.92 -11.71 -7.08
CA GLY A 473 -0.77 -13.15 -6.90
C GLY A 473 0.10 -13.83 -7.98
N ASN A 474 -0.17 -13.56 -9.25
CA ASN A 474 0.60 -14.14 -10.36
C ASN A 474 2.07 -13.71 -10.36
N HIS A 475 2.37 -12.46 -10.00
CA HIS A 475 3.74 -11.99 -9.86
C HIS A 475 4.44 -12.71 -8.71
N THR A 476 3.76 -12.84 -7.57
CA THR A 476 4.28 -13.52 -6.38
C THR A 476 4.66 -14.96 -6.70
N MET A 477 3.76 -15.73 -7.34
CA MET A 477 4.03 -17.13 -7.69
C MET A 477 5.26 -17.29 -8.58
N LYS A 478 5.43 -16.42 -9.58
CA LYS A 478 6.64 -16.44 -10.44
C LYS A 478 7.92 -16.13 -9.66
N LEU A 479 7.85 -15.18 -8.72
CA LEU A 479 9.00 -14.75 -7.93
C LEU A 479 9.36 -15.70 -6.77
N LEU A 480 8.46 -16.61 -6.41
CA LEU A 480 8.70 -17.68 -5.43
C LEU A 480 9.28 -18.96 -6.06
N GLU A 481 9.47 -19.02 -7.38
CA GLU A 481 10.17 -20.15 -8.01
C GLU A 481 11.67 -20.14 -7.63
N PRO A 482 12.27 -21.28 -7.26
CA PRO A 482 13.68 -21.33 -6.83
C PRO A 482 14.66 -20.69 -7.81
N ALA A 483 14.47 -20.91 -9.12
CA ALA A 483 15.30 -20.32 -10.17
C ALA A 483 15.16 -18.79 -10.25
N ALA A 484 13.96 -18.26 -9.98
CA ALA A 484 13.72 -16.82 -9.91
C ALA A 484 14.39 -16.23 -8.66
N ILE A 485 14.23 -16.89 -7.50
CA ILE A 485 14.85 -16.51 -6.23
C ILE A 485 16.35 -16.35 -6.39
N GLU A 486 17.02 -17.35 -6.97
CA GLU A 486 18.47 -17.28 -7.20
C GLU A 486 18.85 -16.07 -8.05
N LYS A 487 18.11 -15.84 -9.15
CA LYS A 487 18.42 -14.78 -10.11
C LYS A 487 18.34 -13.36 -9.54
N TYR A 488 17.34 -13.05 -8.70
CA TYR A 488 17.25 -11.69 -8.13
C TYR A 488 18.01 -11.53 -6.81
N THR A 489 18.34 -12.61 -6.11
CA THR A 489 19.18 -12.53 -4.91
C THR A 489 20.67 -12.48 -5.25
N SER A 490 21.10 -13.03 -6.40
CA SER A 490 22.49 -12.94 -6.87
C SER A 490 22.97 -11.50 -7.14
N ILE A 491 22.03 -10.55 -7.22
CA ILE A 491 22.29 -9.11 -7.33
C ILE A 491 23.04 -8.56 -6.10
N PHE A 492 22.91 -9.25 -4.96
CA PHE A 492 23.42 -8.85 -3.64
C PHE A 492 24.61 -9.73 -3.20
N THR A 493 25.67 -9.78 -4.00
CA THR A 493 26.83 -10.68 -3.79
C THR A 493 27.48 -10.57 -2.40
N ASP A 494 27.46 -9.38 -1.80
CA ASP A 494 28.14 -9.10 -0.53
C ASP A 494 27.27 -9.35 0.71
N ASN A 495 26.05 -9.88 0.53
CA ASN A 495 25.13 -10.14 1.62
C ASN A 495 24.78 -11.63 1.68
N ASP A 496 24.89 -12.22 2.87
CA ASP A 496 24.37 -13.56 3.10
C ASP A 496 22.83 -13.53 3.11
N LEU A 497 22.24 -14.06 2.04
CA LEU A 497 20.80 -14.16 1.85
C LEU A 497 20.29 -15.60 2.05
N THR A 498 21.09 -16.49 2.66
CA THR A 498 20.74 -17.92 2.83
C THR A 498 19.37 -18.09 3.51
N HIS A 499 19.14 -17.38 4.62
CA HIS A 499 17.86 -17.47 5.33
C HIS A 499 16.69 -16.85 4.55
N LEU A 500 16.93 -15.78 3.79
CA LEU A 500 15.91 -15.19 2.91
C LEU A 500 15.52 -16.17 1.80
N LYS A 501 16.51 -16.81 1.16
CA LYS A 501 16.29 -17.82 0.12
C LYS A 501 15.48 -19.00 0.65
N ASN A 502 15.87 -19.56 1.80
CA ASN A 502 15.15 -20.67 2.43
C ASN A 502 13.71 -20.28 2.76
N PHE A 503 13.49 -19.11 3.35
CA PHE A 503 12.15 -18.57 3.60
C PHE A 503 11.29 -18.52 2.32
N LEU A 504 11.81 -17.92 1.25
CA LEU A 504 11.06 -17.75 -0.01
C LEU A 504 10.80 -19.08 -0.71
N ILE A 505 11.76 -20.02 -0.69
CA ILE A 505 11.60 -21.36 -1.27
C ILE A 505 10.52 -22.14 -0.51
N SER A 506 10.59 -22.18 0.82
CA SER A 506 9.59 -22.89 1.63
C SER A 506 8.20 -22.27 1.46
N LEU A 507 8.10 -20.93 1.43
CA LEU A 507 6.84 -20.23 1.12
C LEU A 507 6.30 -20.57 -0.28
N GLY A 508 7.17 -20.70 -1.28
CA GLY A 508 6.80 -21.14 -2.62
C GLY A 508 6.27 -22.57 -2.67
N LYS A 509 6.84 -23.49 -1.88
CA LYS A 509 6.34 -24.86 -1.74
C LYS A 509 4.99 -24.91 -1.03
N ILE A 510 4.83 -24.16 0.08
CA ILE A 510 3.53 -23.98 0.76
C ILE A 510 2.48 -23.51 -0.24
N ALA A 511 2.80 -22.52 -1.07
CA ALA A 511 1.89 -21.99 -2.08
C ALA A 511 1.49 -23.03 -3.14
N LYS A 512 2.36 -23.99 -3.47
CA LYS A 512 2.07 -25.10 -4.39
C LYS A 512 1.16 -26.17 -3.76
N LEU A 513 1.20 -26.32 -2.44
CA LEU A 513 0.29 -27.19 -1.68
C LEU A 513 -1.11 -26.57 -1.45
N CYS A 514 -1.31 -25.28 -1.80
CA CYS A 514 -2.62 -24.63 -1.79
C CYS A 514 -3.50 -25.11 -2.96
N VAL A 515 -3.92 -26.38 -2.93
CA VAL A 515 -4.75 -27.01 -3.98
C VAL A 515 -6.23 -27.03 -3.61
N PRO A 516 -7.15 -26.93 -4.60
CA PRO A 516 -8.59 -26.86 -4.35
C PRO A 516 -9.24 -28.25 -4.18
N ARG A 517 -8.61 -29.14 -3.42
CA ARG A 517 -9.05 -30.53 -3.17
C ARG A 517 -8.65 -30.99 -1.77
N GLU A 518 -9.21 -32.12 -1.34
CA GLU A 518 -8.74 -32.84 -0.16
C GLU A 518 -7.23 -33.12 -0.24
N MET A 519 -6.51 -32.84 0.85
CA MET A 519 -5.08 -33.07 1.01
C MET A 519 -4.83 -34.46 1.61
N SER A 520 -3.79 -35.15 1.16
CA SER A 520 -3.34 -36.39 1.80
C SER A 520 -2.66 -36.13 3.14
N GLU A 521 -2.56 -37.15 3.99
CA GLU A 521 -1.82 -37.05 5.27
C GLU A 521 -0.35 -36.66 5.07
N ASP A 522 0.27 -37.14 3.99
CA ASP A 522 1.64 -36.77 3.60
C ASP A 522 1.74 -35.29 3.22
N GLU A 523 0.76 -34.76 2.46
CA GLU A 523 0.72 -33.34 2.09
C GLU A 523 0.49 -32.43 3.30
N ILE A 524 -0.30 -32.88 4.28
CA ILE A 524 -0.53 -32.16 5.54
C ILE A 524 0.77 -32.09 6.35
N SER A 525 1.46 -33.24 6.48
CA SER A 525 2.74 -33.33 7.19
C SER A 525 3.82 -32.51 6.48
N GLU A 526 3.86 -32.52 5.14
CA GLU A 526 4.76 -31.69 4.34
C GLU A 526 4.48 -30.20 4.58
N MET A 527 3.21 -29.78 4.54
CA MET A 527 2.81 -28.40 4.80
C MET A 527 3.27 -27.93 6.19
N ASP A 528 3.07 -28.76 7.22
CA ASP A 528 3.43 -28.44 8.60
C ASP A 528 4.94 -28.23 8.75
N ASN A 529 5.73 -29.15 8.21
CA ASN A 529 7.19 -29.06 8.19
C ASN A 529 7.68 -27.83 7.42
N LEU A 530 7.08 -27.53 6.26
CA LEU A 530 7.45 -26.35 5.47
C LEU A 530 7.15 -25.04 6.20
N ILE A 531 6.06 -24.97 6.97
CA ILE A 531 5.73 -23.81 7.81
C ILE A 531 6.81 -23.61 8.88
N ASP A 532 7.27 -24.68 9.52
CA ASP A 532 8.36 -24.63 10.51
C ASP A 532 9.69 -24.20 9.89
N GLU A 533 10.07 -24.79 8.76
CA GLU A 533 11.29 -24.40 8.01
C GLU A 533 11.26 -22.92 7.61
N MET A 534 10.15 -22.48 7.03
CA MET A 534 9.92 -21.10 6.63
C MET A 534 10.05 -20.16 7.82
N PHE A 535 9.42 -20.50 8.95
CA PHE A 535 9.41 -19.66 10.14
C PHE A 535 10.78 -19.59 10.81
N ALA A 536 11.48 -20.72 10.94
CA ALA A 536 12.83 -20.76 11.46
C ALA A 536 13.80 -19.91 10.62
N ALA A 537 13.64 -19.90 9.30
CA ALA A 537 14.40 -19.04 8.41
C ALA A 537 14.10 -17.54 8.65
N LEU A 538 12.82 -17.18 8.83
CA LEU A 538 12.43 -15.80 9.18
C LEU A 538 12.98 -15.34 10.53
N GLN A 539 12.97 -16.20 11.54
CA GLN A 539 13.53 -15.89 12.86
C GLN A 539 15.02 -15.56 12.80
N LYS A 540 15.77 -16.27 11.96
CA LYS A 540 17.20 -16.01 11.73
C LYS A 540 17.43 -14.78 10.85
N LEU A 541 16.56 -14.52 9.88
CA LEU A 541 16.69 -13.38 8.96
C LEU A 541 16.45 -12.04 9.66
N ASN A 542 15.38 -11.91 10.45
CA ASN A 542 15.04 -10.65 11.11
C ASN A 542 14.24 -10.87 12.41
N PRO A 543 14.90 -11.20 13.54
CA PRO A 543 14.23 -11.50 14.81
C PRO A 543 13.47 -10.32 15.42
N HIS A 544 13.79 -9.08 15.00
CA HIS A 544 13.18 -7.85 15.56
C HIS A 544 11.95 -7.36 14.79
N ASP A 545 11.62 -7.97 13.64
CA ASP A 545 10.37 -7.69 12.92
C ASP A 545 9.15 -8.19 13.74
N THR A 546 7.97 -7.71 13.39
CA THR A 546 6.70 -8.10 14.01
C THR A 546 5.97 -9.15 13.20
N ILE A 547 5.31 -10.06 13.90
CA ILE A 547 4.40 -11.03 13.30
C ILE A 547 3.17 -10.27 12.78
N SER A 548 2.92 -10.39 11.48
CA SER A 548 1.72 -9.86 10.83
C SER A 548 0.55 -10.81 11.04
N PRO A 549 -0.72 -10.33 10.94
CA PRO A 549 -1.89 -11.19 11.09
C PRO A 549 -1.91 -12.36 10.10
N LYS A 550 -1.44 -12.12 8.86
CA LYS A 550 -1.30 -13.16 7.83
C LYS A 550 -0.28 -14.23 8.21
N LEU A 551 0.88 -13.82 8.74
CA LEU A 551 1.88 -14.77 9.21
C LEU A 551 1.36 -15.56 10.41
N HIS A 552 0.74 -14.91 11.39
CA HIS A 552 0.11 -15.60 12.53
C HIS A 552 -0.94 -16.62 12.08
N ASN A 553 -1.80 -16.27 11.11
CA ASN A 553 -2.77 -17.21 10.56
C ASN A 553 -2.11 -18.43 9.92
N LEU A 554 -1.05 -18.23 9.14
CA LEU A 554 -0.30 -19.34 8.55
C LEU A 554 0.33 -20.24 9.62
N LEU A 555 0.90 -19.65 10.68
CA LEU A 555 1.59 -20.38 11.73
C LEU A 555 0.64 -21.18 12.62
N GLU A 556 -0.48 -20.59 13.05
CA GLU A 556 -1.32 -21.18 14.11
C GLU A 556 -2.62 -21.79 13.60
N HIS A 557 -3.18 -21.31 12.47
CA HIS A 557 -4.57 -21.61 12.12
C HIS A 557 -4.73 -22.43 10.84
N VAL A 558 -3.70 -22.49 9.98
CA VAL A 558 -3.77 -23.26 8.72
C VAL A 558 -3.78 -24.77 8.97
N ILE A 559 -2.85 -25.31 9.75
CA ILE A 559 -2.82 -26.76 10.02
C ILE A 559 -4.09 -27.22 10.75
N PRO A 560 -4.56 -26.58 11.84
CA PRO A 560 -5.82 -26.96 12.47
C PRO A 560 -7.02 -26.88 11.54
N PHE A 561 -7.06 -25.90 10.62
CA PHE A 561 -8.11 -25.81 9.62
C PHE A 561 -8.08 -27.00 8.64
N ILE A 562 -6.90 -27.40 8.16
CA ILE A 562 -6.74 -28.55 7.27
C ILE A 562 -7.06 -29.87 8.00
N GLU A 563 -6.63 -30.01 9.25
CA GLU A 563 -6.96 -31.17 10.07
C GLU A 563 -8.47 -31.29 10.33
N MET A 564 -9.17 -30.16 10.49
CA MET A 564 -10.62 -30.16 10.67
C MET A 564 -11.35 -30.45 9.36
N HIS A 565 -10.96 -29.81 8.25
CA HIS A 565 -11.77 -29.74 7.04
C HIS A 565 -11.22 -30.52 5.84
N GLY A 566 -10.00 -31.05 5.93
CA GLY A 566 -9.35 -31.85 4.90
C GLY A 566 -8.68 -31.04 3.78
N SER A 567 -8.77 -29.71 3.78
CA SER A 567 -8.18 -28.89 2.72
C SER A 567 -7.89 -27.47 3.21
N PHE A 568 -6.83 -26.86 2.67
CA PHE A 568 -6.54 -25.43 2.86
C PHE A 568 -7.26 -24.52 1.85
N ALA A 569 -7.31 -24.93 0.57
CA ALA A 569 -7.63 -24.01 -0.53
C ALA A 569 -8.85 -24.41 -1.39
N LYS A 570 -9.69 -25.37 -0.92
CA LYS A 570 -10.93 -25.80 -1.56
C LYS A 570 -11.76 -24.63 -2.06
N THR A 571 -12.12 -23.68 -1.20
CA THR A 571 -12.83 -22.45 -1.59
C THR A 571 -11.96 -21.22 -1.39
N SER A 572 -10.74 -21.26 -1.94
CA SER A 572 -9.79 -20.16 -1.87
C SER A 572 -10.28 -18.88 -2.54
N ASP A 573 -9.76 -17.76 -2.04
CA ASP A 573 -9.94 -16.38 -2.53
C ASP A 573 -9.48 -16.15 -3.98
N GLN A 574 -8.83 -17.13 -4.60
CA GLN A 574 -8.47 -17.08 -6.03
C GLN A 574 -9.69 -16.95 -6.94
N GLY A 575 -10.80 -17.60 -6.60
CA GLY A 575 -12.00 -17.59 -7.44
C GLY A 575 -12.57 -16.18 -7.60
N ILE A 576 -12.63 -15.41 -6.52
CA ILE A 576 -13.21 -14.07 -6.52
C ILE A 576 -12.26 -13.06 -7.19
N GLU A 577 -10.95 -13.24 -7.05
CA GLU A 577 -9.95 -12.44 -7.77
C GLU A 577 -10.07 -12.67 -9.30
N ALA A 578 -10.22 -13.93 -9.73
CA ALA A 578 -10.44 -14.26 -11.13
C ALA A 578 -11.78 -13.72 -11.65
N LEU A 579 -12.81 -13.65 -10.79
CA LEU A 579 -14.12 -13.10 -11.13
C LEU A 579 -14.04 -11.61 -11.49
N HIS A 580 -13.18 -10.81 -10.85
CA HIS A 580 -12.99 -9.41 -11.24
C HIS A 580 -12.61 -9.26 -12.70
N ALA A 581 -11.70 -10.11 -13.20
CA ALA A 581 -11.31 -10.11 -14.60
C ALA A 581 -12.49 -10.50 -15.53
N VAL A 582 -13.34 -11.43 -15.10
CA VAL A 582 -14.56 -11.81 -15.83
C VAL A 582 -15.55 -10.64 -15.90
N VAL A 583 -15.81 -9.97 -14.77
CA VAL A 583 -16.71 -8.80 -14.68
C VAL A 583 -16.19 -7.66 -15.55
N ASN A 584 -14.89 -7.35 -15.48
CA ASN A 584 -14.27 -6.30 -16.29
C ASN A 584 -14.43 -6.57 -17.79
N ARG A 585 -14.22 -7.81 -18.24
CA ARG A 585 -14.47 -8.20 -19.64
C ARG A 585 -15.94 -8.05 -20.02
N ALA A 586 -16.86 -8.40 -19.13
CA ALA A 586 -18.30 -8.22 -19.35
C ALA A 586 -18.67 -6.74 -19.46
N LYS A 587 -18.16 -5.86 -18.57
CA LYS A 587 -18.35 -4.41 -18.66
C LYS A 587 -17.84 -3.85 -19.98
N VAL A 588 -16.65 -4.25 -20.42
CA VAL A 588 -16.10 -3.84 -21.73
C VAL A 588 -16.98 -4.32 -22.88
N ARG A 589 -17.48 -5.56 -22.83
CA ARG A 589 -18.39 -6.12 -23.83
C ARG A 589 -19.71 -5.34 -23.91
N PHE A 590 -20.22 -4.84 -22.78
CA PHE A 590 -21.49 -4.12 -22.69
C PHE A 590 -21.31 -2.60 -22.51
N ARG A 591 -20.14 -2.05 -22.83
CA ARG A 591 -19.82 -0.62 -22.65
C ARG A 591 -20.71 0.34 -23.44
N THR A 592 -21.33 -0.14 -24.52
CA THR A 592 -22.24 0.66 -25.36
C THR A 592 -23.62 0.83 -24.73
N THR A 593 -23.96 0.03 -23.71
CA THR A 593 -25.21 0.16 -22.96
C THR A 593 -25.07 1.34 -21.98
N ARG A 594 -25.54 2.52 -22.37
CA ARG A 594 -25.39 3.77 -21.60
C ARG A 594 -26.13 3.77 -20.26
N ASN A 595 -27.28 3.12 -20.19
CA ASN A 595 -28.05 3.01 -18.95
C ASN A 595 -27.36 1.99 -18.02
N LYS A 596 -26.88 2.46 -16.86
CA LYS A 596 -26.09 1.65 -15.91
C LYS A 596 -26.86 0.44 -15.36
N GLN A 597 -28.17 0.59 -15.11
CA GLN A 597 -29.04 -0.50 -14.66
C GLN A 597 -29.11 -1.63 -15.71
N ASN A 598 -29.31 -1.26 -16.98
CA ASN A 598 -29.33 -2.23 -18.09
C ASN A 598 -27.96 -2.86 -18.34
N GLN A 599 -26.88 -2.08 -18.20
CA GLN A 599 -25.53 -2.61 -18.30
C GLN A 599 -25.26 -3.64 -17.20
N MET A 600 -25.58 -3.32 -15.94
CA MET A 600 -25.44 -4.25 -14.82
C MET A 600 -26.28 -5.50 -15.04
N ARG A 601 -27.51 -5.36 -15.54
CA ARG A 601 -28.36 -6.51 -15.89
C ARG A 601 -27.68 -7.44 -16.90
N GLN A 602 -27.08 -6.89 -17.95
CA GLN A 602 -26.35 -7.69 -18.95
C GLN A 602 -25.09 -8.35 -18.36
N VAL A 603 -24.37 -7.65 -17.49
CA VAL A 603 -23.20 -8.20 -16.79
C VAL A 603 -23.64 -9.37 -15.90
N PHE A 604 -24.62 -9.17 -15.02
CA PHE A 604 -25.11 -10.18 -14.09
C PHE A 604 -25.68 -11.40 -14.82
N THR A 605 -26.50 -11.20 -15.86
CA THR A 605 -26.97 -12.29 -16.76
C THR A 605 -25.79 -13.08 -17.33
N SER A 606 -24.75 -12.40 -17.82
CA SER A 606 -23.58 -13.08 -18.39
C SER A 606 -22.83 -13.92 -17.37
N LEU A 607 -22.82 -13.56 -16.08
CA LEU A 607 -22.17 -14.36 -15.03
C LEU A 607 -22.99 -15.63 -14.72
N LEU A 608 -24.31 -15.50 -14.62
CA LEU A 608 -25.21 -16.64 -14.40
C LEU A 608 -25.17 -17.63 -15.57
N HIS A 609 -25.11 -17.13 -16.82
CA HIS A 609 -24.93 -17.99 -18.00
C HIS A 609 -23.61 -18.75 -17.97
N GLN A 610 -22.53 -18.10 -17.54
CA GLN A 610 -21.23 -18.76 -17.45
C GLN A 610 -21.22 -19.86 -16.39
N ASN A 611 -21.94 -19.66 -15.28
CA ASN A 611 -22.18 -20.71 -14.29
C ASN A 611 -22.90 -21.89 -14.91
N TYR A 612 -24.07 -21.65 -15.53
CA TYR A 612 -24.85 -22.72 -16.17
C TYR A 612 -24.06 -23.51 -17.21
N ILE A 613 -23.31 -22.83 -18.07
CA ILE A 613 -22.43 -23.48 -19.06
C ILE A 613 -21.40 -24.35 -18.36
N SER A 614 -20.80 -23.83 -17.27
CA SER A 614 -19.78 -24.54 -16.52
C SER A 614 -20.31 -25.78 -15.81
N ASP A 615 -21.57 -25.73 -15.35
CA ASP A 615 -22.25 -26.86 -14.70
C ASP A 615 -22.63 -27.91 -15.75
N SER A 616 -23.15 -27.48 -16.90
CA SER A 616 -23.69 -28.36 -17.93
C SER A 616 -22.65 -28.97 -18.89
N SER A 617 -21.47 -28.35 -19.04
CA SER A 617 -20.48 -28.78 -20.03
C SER A 617 -19.85 -30.14 -19.70
N PRO A 618 -19.69 -31.09 -20.64
CA PRO A 618 -19.05 -32.38 -20.34
C PRO A 618 -17.56 -32.24 -19.98
N SER A 619 -16.91 -31.12 -20.33
CA SER A 619 -15.50 -30.84 -19.98
C SER A 619 -15.40 -29.87 -18.80
N PRO A 620 -14.41 -30.05 -17.89
CA PRO A 620 -14.11 -29.05 -16.87
C PRO A 620 -13.77 -27.71 -17.53
N SER A 621 -14.42 -26.65 -17.07
CA SER A 621 -14.18 -25.30 -17.55
C SER A 621 -12.87 -24.78 -16.98
N ILE A 622 -11.77 -24.93 -17.71
CA ILE A 622 -10.53 -24.19 -17.43
C ILE A 622 -10.74 -22.72 -17.76
#